data_AF-A0A662KB71-F1
#
_entry.id   AF-A0A662KB71-F1
#
_cell.length_a   1.000
_cell.length_b   1.000
_cell.length_c   1.000
_cell.angle_alpha   90.00
_cell.angle_beta   90.00
_cell.angle_gamma   90.00
#
_symmetry.space_group_name_H-M   'P 1'
#
loop_
_entity.id
_entity.type
_entity.pdbx_description
1 polymer ?
#
loop_
_entity_poly.entity_id
_entity_poly.type
_entity_poly.pdbx_seq_one_letter_code
_entity_poly.pdbx_strand_id
1 'polypeptide(L)'
;MKAWRARDGQVGEPPSSPLYSIPPRRCSYPKPRSDGLNQNRRASMELVVAFTIWILCGIAAASLATRKGRSGVGWFFLGLLIGPFALLVAALPPVEKAGVTKKCPFCGEIIKAEARVCRYCGRELLVEQLHPEVVSEEELRKLLSAHVKSAAEAAGVWEKGNNVGLRYFVSLDKLAHWSGFNPERLEVVSKELVNWLAASRAGVKLEIKTGVKLGMKSSQFGMNCNLIIDKPAGLQLQEMLSPAEWAAYAYLRVSGEQSITQLSQVFATTEVDGWLEKLEANGLVERVNGKFRAKT
;
A
#
# COMPACT_ATOMS: atom_id res chain seq x y z
N MET A 1 -57.69 62.29 1.98
CA MET A 1 -57.94 63.64 1.39
C MET A 1 -58.05 63.50 -0.13
N LYS A 2 -59.12 64.07 -0.68
CA LYS A 2 -59.38 64.42 -2.09
C LYS A 2 -59.58 63.28 -3.12
N ALA A 3 -60.86 63.05 -3.38
CA ALA A 3 -61.43 62.57 -4.64
C ALA A 3 -60.97 63.40 -5.85
N TRP A 4 -61.13 62.89 -7.07
CA TRP A 4 -61.81 63.57 -8.18
C TRP A 4 -62.16 62.58 -9.31
N ARG A 5 -63.33 62.83 -9.92
CA ARG A 5 -64.06 62.05 -10.92
C ARG A 5 -63.54 62.23 -12.35
N ALA A 6 -63.81 61.18 -13.15
CA ALA A 6 -64.35 61.14 -14.52
C ALA A 6 -63.78 62.05 -15.64
N ARG A 7 -63.54 61.42 -16.80
CA ARG A 7 -63.92 62.02 -18.08
C ARG A 7 -64.27 60.94 -19.11
N ASP A 8 -65.49 61.04 -19.60
CA ASP A 8 -66.07 60.27 -20.69
C ASP A 8 -65.58 60.78 -22.06
N GLY A 9 -65.65 59.86 -23.04
CA GLY A 9 -66.10 60.15 -24.39
C GLY A 9 -65.05 60.47 -25.44
N GLN A 10 -64.93 59.61 -26.46
CA GLN A 10 -65.14 60.05 -27.85
C GLN A 10 -65.48 58.91 -28.81
N VAL A 11 -66.25 59.32 -29.82
CA VAL A 11 -67.04 58.62 -30.85
C VAL A 11 -66.18 58.10 -32.01
N GLY A 12 -66.61 57.01 -32.67
CA GLY A 12 -66.19 56.67 -34.04
C GLY A 12 -66.67 55.30 -34.54
N GLU A 13 -67.70 55.28 -35.40
CA GLU A 13 -68.07 54.17 -36.33
C GLU A 13 -67.57 54.51 -37.76
N PRO A 14 -67.88 53.72 -38.82
CA PRO A 14 -67.47 52.36 -39.20
C PRO A 14 -66.73 52.41 -40.60
N PRO A 15 -66.39 51.31 -41.33
CA PRO A 15 -67.38 50.69 -42.24
C PRO A 15 -67.14 49.21 -42.73
N SER A 16 -68.22 48.68 -43.33
CA SER A 16 -68.35 47.80 -44.52
C SER A 16 -67.74 46.38 -44.60
N SER A 17 -68.67 45.43 -44.63
CA SER A 17 -68.67 44.02 -45.10
C SER A 17 -67.93 43.75 -46.43
N PRO A 18 -67.52 42.48 -46.73
CA PRO A 18 -68.44 41.64 -47.54
C PRO A 18 -68.37 40.11 -47.33
N LEU A 19 -69.54 39.50 -47.54
CA LEU A 19 -69.80 38.27 -48.30
C LEU A 19 -69.14 36.95 -47.87
N TYR A 20 -69.97 36.20 -47.15
CA TYR A 20 -69.96 34.75 -47.00
C TYR A 20 -69.87 34.04 -48.36
N SER A 21 -68.88 33.17 -48.53
CA SER A 21 -68.88 32.13 -49.56
C SER A 21 -68.54 30.80 -48.89
N ILE A 22 -69.53 29.90 -48.85
CA ILE A 22 -69.38 28.55 -48.30
C ILE A 22 -68.74 27.67 -49.40
N PRO A 23 -67.51 27.16 -49.22
CA PRO A 23 -66.93 26.23 -50.19
C PRO A 23 -67.55 24.83 -50.05
N PRO A 24 -67.57 24.04 -51.14
CA PRO A 24 -68.19 22.71 -51.15
C PRO A 24 -67.45 21.73 -50.24
N ARG A 25 -68.20 20.92 -49.50
CA ARG A 25 -67.67 19.81 -48.69
C ARG A 25 -67.02 18.78 -49.62
N ARG A 26 -65.69 18.76 -49.68
CA ARG A 26 -64.95 17.64 -50.26
C ARG A 26 -65.10 16.44 -49.31
N CYS A 27 -65.67 15.35 -49.82
CA CYS A 27 -65.53 14.05 -49.17
C CYS A 27 -64.05 13.66 -49.20
N SER A 28 -63.37 13.78 -48.07
CA SER A 28 -62.02 13.27 -47.90
C SER A 28 -62.10 11.76 -47.73
N TYR A 29 -61.70 11.00 -48.75
CA TYR A 29 -61.38 9.58 -48.57
C TYR A 29 -60.25 9.45 -47.52
N PRO A 30 -60.39 8.60 -46.49
CA PRO A 30 -59.30 8.34 -45.55
C PRO A 30 -58.13 7.69 -46.31
N LYS A 31 -56.94 8.31 -46.25
CA LYS A 31 -55.72 7.74 -46.82
C LYS A 31 -55.36 6.44 -46.06
N PRO A 32 -54.91 5.37 -46.74
CA PRO A 32 -54.48 4.15 -46.08
C PRO A 32 -53.28 4.42 -45.15
N ARG A 33 -53.33 3.81 -43.96
CA ARG A 33 -52.35 3.99 -42.88
C ARG A 33 -51.03 3.30 -43.25
N SER A 34 -50.10 4.02 -43.88
CA SER A 34 -48.79 3.53 -44.32
C SER A 34 -47.69 3.56 -43.24
N ASP A 35 -47.99 4.01 -42.02
CA ASP A 35 -46.97 4.42 -41.05
C ASP A 35 -46.29 3.25 -40.30
N GLY A 36 -46.88 2.05 -40.28
CA GLY A 36 -46.33 0.90 -39.55
C GLY A 36 -45.14 0.19 -40.23
N LEU A 37 -45.06 0.19 -41.55
CA LEU A 37 -44.02 -0.52 -42.33
C LEU A 37 -42.68 0.24 -42.41
N ASN A 38 -42.71 1.56 -42.22
CA ASN A 38 -41.50 2.40 -42.18
C ASN A 38 -40.91 2.49 -40.76
N GLN A 39 -41.74 2.34 -39.71
CA GLN A 39 -41.26 2.37 -38.33
C GLN A 39 -40.41 1.14 -37.99
N ASN A 40 -40.82 -0.06 -38.43
CA ASN A 40 -40.03 -1.29 -38.24
C ASN A 40 -38.72 -1.28 -39.04
N ARG A 41 -38.70 -0.70 -40.25
CA ARG A 41 -37.47 -0.59 -41.08
C ARG A 41 -36.42 0.36 -40.51
N ARG A 42 -36.87 1.46 -39.89
CA ARG A 42 -35.97 2.40 -39.20
C ARG A 42 -35.39 1.78 -37.92
N ALA A 43 -36.24 1.14 -37.10
CA ALA A 43 -35.76 0.45 -35.89
C ALA A 43 -34.78 -0.70 -36.21
N SER A 44 -35.00 -1.45 -37.30
CA SER A 44 -34.05 -2.49 -37.74
C SER A 44 -32.72 -1.91 -38.22
N MET A 45 -32.70 -0.75 -38.89
CA MET A 45 -31.46 -0.11 -39.32
C MET A 45 -30.66 0.46 -38.15
N GLU A 46 -31.31 1.09 -37.18
CA GLU A 46 -30.65 1.63 -35.97
C GLU A 46 -30.00 0.52 -35.14
N LEU A 47 -30.68 -0.62 -34.99
CA LEU A 47 -30.11 -1.77 -34.28
C LEU A 47 -28.88 -2.32 -35.00
N VAL A 48 -28.93 -2.49 -36.32
CA VAL A 48 -27.79 -2.98 -37.11
C VAL A 48 -26.58 -2.05 -37.00
N VAL A 49 -26.79 -0.73 -37.06
CA VAL A 49 -25.72 0.26 -36.89
C VAL A 49 -25.12 0.20 -35.48
N ALA A 50 -25.96 0.14 -34.44
CA ALA A 50 -25.50 0.03 -33.05
C ALA A 50 -24.67 -1.25 -32.80
N PHE A 51 -25.13 -2.41 -33.31
CA PHE A 51 -24.41 -3.67 -33.20
C PHE A 51 -23.07 -3.64 -33.95
N THR A 52 -23.03 -3.03 -35.14
CA THR A 52 -21.79 -2.90 -35.92
C THR A 52 -20.76 -2.05 -35.18
N ILE A 53 -21.18 -0.93 -34.59
CA ILE A 53 -20.31 -0.06 -33.78
C ILE A 53 -19.78 -0.81 -32.55
N TRP A 54 -20.63 -1.56 -31.84
CA TRP A 54 -20.21 -2.36 -30.69
C TRP A 54 -19.17 -3.43 -31.04
N ILE A 55 -19.36 -4.13 -32.16
CA ILE A 55 -18.38 -5.13 -32.64
C ILE A 55 -17.04 -4.46 -32.96
N LEU A 56 -17.05 -3.32 -33.66
CA LEU A 56 -15.82 -2.58 -33.97
C LEU A 56 -15.10 -2.09 -32.72
N CYS A 57 -15.84 -1.57 -31.72
CA CYS A 57 -15.28 -1.20 -30.43
C CYS A 57 -14.66 -2.40 -29.69
N GLY A 58 -15.30 -3.57 -29.74
CA GLY A 58 -14.79 -4.81 -29.16
C GLY A 58 -13.47 -5.27 -29.78
N ILE A 59 -13.38 -5.23 -31.12
CA ILE A 59 -12.15 -5.58 -31.85
C ILE A 59 -11.02 -4.59 -31.50
N ALA A 60 -11.31 -3.30 -31.47
CA ALA A 60 -10.33 -2.27 -31.13
C ALA A 60 -9.81 -2.42 -29.68
N ALA A 61 -10.71 -2.67 -28.73
CA ALA A 61 -10.34 -2.95 -27.34
C ALA A 61 -9.46 -4.21 -27.22
N ALA A 62 -9.80 -5.29 -27.94
CA ALA A 62 -9.04 -6.53 -27.96
C ALA A 62 -7.63 -6.34 -28.55
N SER A 63 -7.50 -5.60 -29.65
CA SER A 63 -6.21 -5.29 -30.27
C SER A 63 -5.32 -4.48 -29.34
N LEU A 64 -5.88 -3.44 -28.70
CA LEU A 64 -5.14 -2.60 -27.76
C LEU A 64 -4.72 -3.37 -26.49
N ALA A 65 -5.60 -4.22 -25.98
CA ALA A 65 -5.34 -5.12 -24.86
C ALA A 65 -4.22 -6.12 -25.17
N THR A 66 -4.26 -6.76 -26.35
CA THR A 66 -3.26 -7.75 -26.77
C THR A 66 -1.87 -7.12 -26.93
N ARG A 67 -1.79 -5.92 -27.52
CA ARG A 67 -0.54 -5.14 -27.59
C ARG A 67 0.05 -4.84 -26.22
N LYS A 68 -0.81 -4.62 -25.22
CA LYS A 68 -0.41 -4.42 -23.82
C LYS A 68 -0.17 -5.72 -23.05
N GLY A 69 -0.37 -6.88 -23.67
CA GLY A 69 -0.25 -8.20 -23.03
C GLY A 69 -1.34 -8.46 -21.99
N ARG A 70 -2.57 -8.01 -22.25
CA ARG A 70 -3.78 -8.48 -21.56
C ARG A 70 -4.49 -9.51 -22.46
N SER A 71 -5.42 -10.28 -21.90
CA SER A 71 -6.15 -11.33 -22.64
C SER A 71 -7.03 -10.77 -23.75
N GLY A 72 -6.59 -10.84 -25.01
CA GLY A 72 -7.31 -10.28 -26.17
C GLY A 72 -8.76 -10.77 -26.27
N VAL A 73 -8.98 -12.08 -26.09
CA VAL A 73 -10.31 -12.70 -26.13
C VAL A 73 -11.23 -12.18 -25.01
N GLY A 74 -10.71 -12.05 -23.79
CA GLY A 74 -11.49 -11.50 -22.66
C GLY A 74 -11.88 -10.04 -22.90
N TRP A 75 -10.98 -9.23 -23.45
CA TRP A 75 -11.25 -7.82 -23.78
C TRP A 75 -12.17 -7.63 -24.99
N PHE A 76 -12.21 -8.59 -25.91
CA PHE A 76 -13.19 -8.61 -27.00
C PHE A 76 -14.62 -8.76 -26.46
N PHE A 77 -14.86 -9.77 -25.61
CA PHE A 77 -16.19 -9.98 -25.01
C PHE A 77 -16.59 -8.84 -24.07
N LEU A 78 -15.63 -8.29 -23.32
CA LEU A 78 -15.87 -7.13 -22.48
C LEU A 78 -16.23 -5.90 -23.31
N GLY A 79 -15.56 -5.70 -24.44
CA GLY A 79 -15.86 -4.65 -25.42
C GLY A 79 -17.21 -4.82 -26.11
N LEU A 80 -17.63 -6.05 -26.37
CA LEU A 80 -18.95 -6.34 -26.94
C LEU A 80 -20.09 -6.08 -25.94
N LEU A 81 -19.85 -6.29 -24.64
CA LEU A 81 -20.87 -6.14 -23.59
C LEU A 81 -20.97 -4.71 -23.04
N ILE A 82 -19.82 -4.03 -22.90
CA ILE A 82 -19.69 -2.71 -22.26
C ILE A 82 -19.51 -1.60 -23.33
N GLY A 83 -19.22 -1.96 -24.57
CA GLY A 83 -19.10 -1.04 -25.69
C GLY A 83 -17.87 -0.12 -25.58
N PRO A 84 -18.00 1.19 -25.86
CA PRO A 84 -16.86 2.11 -25.91
C PRO A 84 -16.17 2.32 -24.55
N PHE A 85 -16.86 2.09 -23.43
CA PHE A 85 -16.25 2.21 -22.10
C PHE A 85 -15.15 1.17 -21.87
N ALA A 86 -15.29 -0.05 -22.41
CA ALA A 86 -14.23 -1.05 -22.33
C ALA A 86 -12.99 -0.66 -23.15
N LEU A 87 -13.17 0.06 -24.25
CA LEU A 87 -12.04 0.61 -25.02
C LEU A 87 -11.27 1.66 -24.22
N LEU A 88 -11.97 2.52 -23.47
CA LEU A 88 -11.35 3.49 -22.56
C LEU A 88 -10.52 2.80 -21.46
N VAL A 89 -11.05 1.74 -20.83
CA VAL A 89 -10.30 0.99 -19.81
C VAL A 89 -9.14 0.19 -20.41
N ALA A 90 -9.28 -0.30 -21.65
CA ALA A 90 -8.17 -0.91 -22.39
C ALA A 90 -7.04 0.10 -22.70
N ALA A 91 -7.36 1.39 -22.82
CA ALA A 91 -6.40 2.46 -23.05
C ALA A 91 -5.58 2.85 -21.80
N LEU A 92 -6.05 2.53 -20.60
CA LEU A 92 -5.29 2.74 -19.36
C LEU A 92 -4.04 1.83 -19.27
N PRO A 93 -2.97 2.27 -18.59
CA PRO A 93 -1.81 1.40 -18.31
C PRO A 93 -2.22 0.17 -17.47
N PRO A 94 -1.55 -0.98 -17.61
CA PRO A 94 -1.76 -2.12 -16.72
C PRO A 94 -1.51 -1.71 -15.27
N VAL A 95 -2.49 -1.97 -14.40
CA VAL A 95 -2.24 -2.04 -12.96
C VAL A 95 -1.44 -3.31 -12.75
N GLU A 96 -0.11 -3.18 -12.74
CA GLU A 96 0.78 -4.30 -12.50
C GLU A 96 0.57 -4.79 -11.07
N LYS A 97 0.10 -6.03 -10.93
CA LYS A 97 0.27 -6.76 -9.67
C LYS A 97 1.73 -7.18 -9.62
N ALA A 98 2.57 -6.35 -9.01
CA ALA A 98 3.97 -6.65 -8.80
C ALA A 98 4.12 -8.04 -8.15
N GLY A 99 4.88 -8.94 -8.79
CA GLY A 99 5.45 -10.11 -8.13
C GLY A 99 4.95 -11.51 -8.52
N VAL A 100 3.85 -11.69 -9.27
CA VAL A 100 3.32 -13.06 -9.53
C VAL A 100 3.65 -13.57 -10.95
N THR A 101 3.63 -12.69 -11.95
CA THR A 101 3.88 -13.05 -13.35
C THR A 101 4.85 -12.06 -14.01
N LYS A 102 5.60 -12.54 -15.00
CA LYS A 102 6.50 -11.75 -15.84
C LYS A 102 6.27 -12.08 -17.31
N LYS A 103 6.59 -11.16 -18.23
CA LYS A 103 6.62 -11.48 -19.66
C LYS A 103 7.95 -12.12 -20.02
N CYS A 104 7.90 -13.18 -20.82
CA CYS A 104 9.10 -13.77 -21.39
C CYS A 104 9.75 -12.75 -22.36
N PRO A 105 11.02 -12.36 -22.17
CA PRO A 105 11.70 -11.40 -23.06
C PRO A 105 11.86 -11.93 -24.48
N PHE A 106 11.80 -13.25 -24.66
CA PHE A 106 12.06 -13.87 -25.95
C PHE A 106 10.82 -14.20 -26.79
N CYS A 107 9.64 -14.37 -26.17
CA CYS A 107 8.42 -14.73 -26.89
C CYS A 107 7.21 -13.89 -26.52
N GLY A 108 7.35 -12.95 -25.57
CA GLY A 108 6.28 -12.02 -25.17
C GLY A 108 5.18 -12.64 -24.28
N GLU A 109 5.19 -13.95 -24.10
CA GLU A 109 4.15 -14.67 -23.38
C GLU A 109 4.24 -14.48 -21.86
N ILE A 110 3.10 -14.51 -21.17
CA ILE A 110 3.05 -14.33 -19.71
C ILE A 110 3.35 -15.66 -19.03
N ILE A 111 4.36 -15.63 -18.18
CA ILE A 111 4.86 -16.76 -17.43
C ILE A 111 4.92 -16.40 -15.94
N LYS A 112 5.14 -17.41 -15.08
CA LYS A 112 5.32 -17.15 -13.65
C LYS A 112 6.59 -16.33 -13.42
N ALA A 113 6.59 -15.44 -12.43
CA ALA A 113 7.77 -14.66 -12.07
C ALA A 113 8.99 -15.54 -11.75
N GLU A 114 8.75 -16.69 -11.10
CA GLU A 114 9.75 -17.69 -10.71
C GLU A 114 10.25 -18.60 -11.87
N ALA A 115 9.67 -18.51 -13.07
CA ALA A 115 10.02 -19.42 -14.16
C ALA A 115 11.46 -19.23 -14.63
N ARG A 116 12.27 -20.30 -14.54
CA ARG A 116 13.65 -20.40 -15.06
C ARG A 116 13.71 -20.76 -16.54
N VAL A 117 12.73 -21.52 -17.01
CA VAL A 117 12.57 -21.85 -18.43
C VAL A 117 11.18 -21.44 -18.86
N CYS A 118 11.08 -20.77 -20.00
CA CYS A 118 9.78 -20.43 -20.54
C CYS A 118 9.07 -21.70 -21.03
N ARG A 119 7.88 -22.00 -20.48
CA ARG A 119 7.07 -23.15 -20.90
C ARG A 119 6.63 -23.13 -22.38
N TYR A 120 6.69 -21.95 -23.01
CA TYR A 120 6.19 -21.74 -24.37
C TYR A 120 7.30 -21.79 -25.41
N CYS A 121 8.41 -21.09 -25.18
CA CYS A 121 9.51 -21.03 -26.16
C CYS A 121 10.74 -21.88 -25.78
N GLY A 122 10.74 -22.52 -24.61
CA GLY A 122 11.81 -23.42 -24.16
C GLY A 122 13.14 -22.73 -23.83
N ARG A 123 13.25 -21.41 -24.01
CA ARG A 123 14.47 -20.66 -23.68
C ARG A 123 14.61 -20.47 -22.17
N GLU A 124 15.84 -20.63 -21.72
CA GLU A 124 16.24 -20.33 -20.36
C GLU A 124 16.20 -18.82 -20.15
N LEU A 125 15.52 -18.42 -19.09
CA LEU A 125 15.41 -17.05 -18.67
C LEU A 125 16.47 -16.85 -17.62
N LEU A 126 17.25 -15.80 -17.77
CA LEU A 126 18.00 -15.24 -16.65
C LEU A 126 16.93 -14.78 -15.64
N VAL A 127 16.58 -15.69 -14.74
CA VAL A 127 15.98 -15.28 -13.48
C VAL A 127 17.13 -14.56 -12.82
N GLU A 128 17.16 -13.23 -12.99
CA GLU A 128 17.63 -12.37 -11.92
C GLU A 128 16.91 -12.95 -10.71
N GLN A 129 17.67 -13.74 -9.93
CA GLN A 129 17.08 -14.49 -8.84
C GLN A 129 16.29 -13.42 -8.08
N LEU A 130 15.11 -13.74 -7.57
CA LEU A 130 14.86 -13.19 -6.25
C LEU A 130 15.89 -13.90 -5.37
N HIS A 131 17.15 -13.47 -5.47
CA HIS A 131 18.08 -13.57 -4.37
C HIS A 131 17.25 -12.87 -3.28
N PRO A 132 16.86 -13.55 -2.19
CA PRO A 132 16.35 -12.80 -1.05
C PRO A 132 17.38 -11.70 -0.88
N GLU A 133 16.95 -10.45 -1.03
CA GLU A 133 17.83 -9.29 -0.94
C GLU A 133 18.80 -9.59 0.20
N VAL A 134 20.07 -9.87 -0.10
CA VAL A 134 20.95 -10.46 0.91
C VAL A 134 21.18 -9.37 1.93
N VAL A 135 20.42 -9.43 3.01
CA VAL A 135 20.51 -8.46 4.10
C VAL A 135 21.82 -8.78 4.80
N SER A 136 22.76 -7.84 4.69
CA SER A 136 24.06 -7.99 5.32
C SER A 136 23.91 -7.94 6.84
N GLU A 137 24.78 -8.66 7.56
CA GLU A 137 24.77 -8.64 9.03
C GLU A 137 25.00 -7.23 9.60
N GLU A 138 25.72 -6.39 8.86
CA GLU A 138 25.92 -4.97 9.19
C GLU A 138 24.60 -4.19 9.15
N GLU A 139 23.73 -4.44 8.17
CA GLU A 139 22.41 -3.82 8.12
C GLU A 139 21.54 -4.25 9.30
N LEU A 140 21.61 -5.53 9.68
CA LEU A 140 20.92 -6.05 10.86
C LEU A 140 21.42 -5.39 12.15
N ARG A 141 22.74 -5.20 12.29
CA ARG A 141 23.33 -4.51 13.44
C ARG A 141 22.91 -3.04 13.52
N LYS A 142 22.87 -2.34 12.39
CA LYS A 142 22.37 -0.95 12.33
C LYS A 142 20.92 -0.88 12.78
N LEU A 143 20.06 -1.75 12.26
CA LEU A 143 18.66 -1.77 12.64
C LEU A 143 18.48 -2.18 14.12
N LEU A 144 19.27 -3.12 14.61
CA LEU A 144 19.29 -3.51 16.02
C LEU A 144 19.64 -2.32 16.91
N SER A 145 20.68 -1.55 16.58
CA SER A 145 21.07 -0.38 17.37
C SER A 145 19.92 0.63 17.51
N ALA A 146 19.16 0.87 16.44
CA ALA A 146 18.00 1.74 16.44
C ALA A 146 16.84 1.20 17.31
N HIS A 147 16.58 -0.11 17.27
CA HIS A 147 15.58 -0.75 18.13
C HIS A 147 15.96 -0.71 19.60
N VAL A 148 17.22 -1.01 19.93
CA VAL A 148 17.69 -1.00 21.32
C VAL A 148 17.68 0.43 21.88
N LYS A 149 18.09 1.42 21.08
CA LYS A 149 17.98 2.83 21.47
C LYS A 149 16.53 3.23 21.75
N SER A 150 15.58 2.75 20.94
CA SER A 150 14.14 2.98 21.18
C SER A 150 13.65 2.26 22.44
N ALA A 151 14.18 1.07 22.71
CA ALA A 151 13.82 0.27 23.88
C ALA A 151 14.37 0.88 25.19
N ALA A 152 15.51 1.56 25.15
CA ALA A 152 16.05 2.28 26.30
C ALA A 152 15.13 3.42 26.78
N GLU A 153 14.33 3.97 25.86
CA GLU A 153 13.31 4.99 26.14
C GLU A 153 11.94 4.37 26.53
N ALA A 154 11.86 3.05 26.75
CA ALA A 154 10.60 2.40 27.10
C ALA A 154 10.04 2.90 28.44
N ALA A 155 8.72 2.96 28.55
CA ALA A 155 8.04 3.44 29.77
C ALA A 155 8.18 2.49 30.97
N GLY A 156 8.57 1.23 30.73
CA GLY A 156 8.74 0.26 31.80
C GLY A 156 9.15 -1.12 31.31
N VAL A 157 9.46 -1.96 32.29
CA VAL A 157 9.92 -3.34 32.11
C VAL A 157 8.80 -4.27 32.56
N TRP A 158 8.56 -5.35 31.80
CA TRP A 158 7.70 -6.44 32.27
C TRP A 158 8.53 -7.70 32.42
N GLU A 159 8.12 -8.56 33.34
CA GLU A 159 8.82 -9.81 33.65
C GLU A 159 7.84 -10.98 33.63
N LYS A 160 8.24 -12.08 33.00
CA LYS A 160 7.46 -13.32 32.97
C LYS A 160 8.40 -14.52 33.05
N GLY A 161 8.45 -15.17 34.21
CA GLY A 161 9.35 -16.29 34.45
C GLY A 161 10.80 -15.85 34.30
N ASN A 162 11.53 -16.45 33.34
CA ASN A 162 12.92 -16.13 33.09
C ASN A 162 13.12 -15.04 32.01
N ASN A 163 12.05 -14.45 31.51
CA ASN A 163 12.10 -13.46 30.44
C ASN A 163 11.79 -12.07 30.99
N VAL A 164 12.58 -11.10 30.56
CA VAL A 164 12.35 -9.67 30.75
C VAL A 164 12.00 -9.06 29.41
N GLY A 165 11.04 -8.14 29.36
CA GLY A 165 10.69 -7.47 28.13
C GLY A 165 10.49 -5.98 28.25
N LEU A 166 10.86 -5.28 27.17
CA LEU A 166 10.72 -3.84 27.01
C LEU A 166 9.69 -3.58 25.92
N ARG A 167 8.54 -3.02 26.30
CA ARG A 167 7.52 -2.58 25.33
C ARG A 167 7.74 -1.13 24.99
N TYR A 168 7.91 -0.84 23.71
CA TYR A 168 8.13 0.51 23.21
C TYR A 168 7.41 0.73 21.89
N PHE A 169 7.16 1.99 21.59
CA PHE A 169 6.61 2.43 20.31
C PHE A 169 7.67 3.21 19.55
N VAL A 170 7.84 2.92 18.27
CA VAL A 170 8.77 3.65 17.39
C VAL A 170 8.09 3.97 16.07
N SER A 171 8.23 5.20 15.58
CA SER A 171 7.75 5.59 14.26
C SER A 171 8.70 5.10 13.17
N LEU A 172 8.16 4.84 11.97
CA LEU A 172 9.00 4.47 10.82
C LEU A 172 10.05 5.54 10.53
N ASP A 173 9.69 6.82 10.61
CA ASP A 173 10.62 7.93 10.36
C ASP A 173 11.80 7.95 11.35
N LYS A 174 11.52 7.70 12.64
CA LYS A 174 12.57 7.64 13.68
C LYS A 174 13.49 6.46 13.45
N LEU A 175 12.94 5.31 13.10
CA LEU A 175 13.71 4.10 12.81
C LEU A 175 14.55 4.26 11.54
N ALA A 176 13.99 4.85 10.49
CA ALA A 176 14.68 5.19 9.25
C ALA A 176 15.83 6.19 9.50
N HIS A 177 15.59 7.23 10.29
CA HIS A 177 16.61 8.23 10.63
C HIS A 177 17.81 7.62 11.37
N TRP A 178 17.57 6.74 12.34
CA TRP A 178 18.63 6.11 13.12
C TRP A 178 19.36 4.98 12.38
N SER A 179 18.65 4.21 11.54
CA SER A 179 19.24 3.11 10.79
C SER A 179 19.84 3.51 9.43
N GLY A 180 19.39 4.65 8.88
CA GLY A 180 19.75 5.11 7.54
C GLY A 180 19.02 4.41 6.40
N PHE A 181 17.95 3.64 6.69
CA PHE A 181 17.19 2.89 5.68
C PHE A 181 15.96 3.64 5.15
N ASN A 182 15.64 3.36 3.89
CA ASN A 182 14.37 3.78 3.30
C ASN A 182 13.21 2.90 3.81
N PRO A 183 11.96 3.42 3.85
CA PRO A 183 10.81 2.68 4.39
C PRO A 183 10.56 1.31 3.75
N GLU A 184 10.76 1.18 2.43
CA GLU A 184 10.58 -0.10 1.72
C GLU A 184 11.61 -1.15 2.17
N ARG A 185 12.89 -0.74 2.27
CA ARG A 185 13.98 -1.60 2.74
C ARG A 185 13.79 -1.99 4.21
N LEU A 186 13.28 -1.06 5.02
CA LEU A 186 13.06 -1.25 6.44
C LEU A 186 12.09 -2.41 6.72
N GLU A 187 11.07 -2.63 5.89
CA GLU A 187 10.15 -3.77 6.04
C GLU A 187 10.87 -5.12 5.85
N VAL A 188 11.75 -5.22 4.85
CA VAL A 188 12.53 -6.44 4.56
C VAL A 188 13.54 -6.69 5.69
N VAL A 189 14.35 -5.69 6.03
CA VAL A 189 15.40 -5.80 7.07
C VAL A 189 14.79 -6.05 8.45
N SER A 190 13.61 -5.50 8.76
CA SER A 190 12.93 -5.76 10.04
C SER A 190 12.52 -7.22 10.21
N LYS A 191 12.00 -7.84 9.14
CA LYS A 191 11.62 -9.27 9.17
C LYS A 191 12.87 -10.15 9.35
N GLU A 192 13.92 -9.85 8.61
CA GLU A 192 15.19 -10.57 8.73
C GLU A 192 15.85 -10.38 10.10
N LEU A 193 15.76 -9.19 10.70
CA LEU A 193 16.28 -8.95 12.05
C LEU A 193 15.59 -9.81 13.11
N VAL A 194 14.26 -9.94 13.06
CA VAL A 194 13.50 -10.79 13.98
C VAL A 194 13.95 -12.25 13.84
N ASN A 195 14.10 -12.74 12.61
CA ASN A 195 14.55 -14.10 12.33
C ASN A 195 15.99 -14.31 12.80
N TRP A 196 16.87 -13.38 12.50
CA TRP A 196 18.28 -13.42 12.88
C TRP A 196 18.46 -13.41 14.39
N LEU A 197 17.72 -12.57 15.13
CA LEU A 197 17.74 -12.56 16.59
C LEU A 197 17.23 -13.89 17.17
N ALA A 198 16.13 -14.42 16.65
CA ALA A 198 15.60 -15.72 17.09
C ALA A 198 16.56 -16.88 16.83
N ALA A 199 17.33 -16.82 15.74
CA ALA A 199 18.37 -17.79 15.41
C ALA A 199 19.65 -17.56 16.24
N SER A 200 19.94 -16.31 16.62
CA SER A 200 21.06 -15.96 17.48
C SER A 200 20.84 -16.59 18.85
N ARG A 201 21.74 -17.48 19.29
CA ARG A 201 21.72 -18.06 20.65
C ARG A 201 22.04 -17.03 21.74
N ALA A 202 21.90 -15.74 21.43
CA ALA A 202 22.10 -14.61 22.32
C ALA A 202 20.94 -14.43 23.32
N GLY A 203 19.86 -15.22 23.24
CA GLY A 203 18.71 -15.10 24.16
C GLY A 203 18.05 -13.72 24.13
N VAL A 204 18.07 -13.07 22.96
CA VAL A 204 17.37 -11.81 22.70
C VAL A 204 16.42 -12.04 21.55
N LYS A 205 15.15 -11.68 21.72
CA LYS A 205 14.09 -11.82 20.72
C LYS A 205 13.41 -10.48 20.53
N LEU A 206 13.03 -10.18 19.30
CA LEU A 206 12.29 -8.97 18.96
C LEU A 206 10.94 -9.37 18.40
N GLU A 207 9.85 -8.90 18.99
CA GLU A 207 8.52 -9.02 18.42
C GLU A 207 8.07 -7.66 17.92
N ILE A 208 7.68 -7.59 16.65
CA ILE A 208 7.16 -6.38 16.03
C ILE A 208 5.68 -6.61 15.73
N LYS A 209 4.79 -5.90 16.42
CA LYS A 209 3.37 -5.87 16.11
C LYS A 209 3.10 -4.68 15.22
N THR A 210 3.02 -4.95 13.91
CA THR A 210 2.62 -3.95 12.92
C THR A 210 1.15 -3.59 13.13
N GLY A 211 0.91 -2.31 13.44
CA GLY A 211 -0.44 -1.78 13.56
C GLY A 211 -0.45 -0.51 14.41
N VAL A 212 -0.64 0.64 13.77
CA VAL A 212 -1.92 1.38 13.68
C VAL A 212 -1.76 2.43 12.55
N LYS A 213 -2.62 2.44 11.54
CA LYS A 213 -2.82 3.66 10.71
C LYS A 213 -3.60 4.64 11.58
N LEU A 214 -2.90 5.45 12.37
CA LEU A 214 -3.52 6.65 12.93
C LEU A 214 -3.66 7.62 11.75
N GLY A 215 -4.87 7.80 11.24
CA GLY A 215 -5.17 8.82 10.23
C GLY A 215 -4.55 8.63 8.83
N MET A 216 -4.95 9.53 7.93
CA MET A 216 -4.59 9.54 6.50
C MET A 216 -3.23 10.19 6.18
N LYS A 217 -2.34 10.39 7.17
CA LYS A 217 -1.03 11.05 6.96
C LYS A 217 0.13 10.06 7.17
N SER A 218 1.08 10.07 6.23
CA SER A 218 2.30 9.23 6.20
C SER A 218 3.09 9.22 7.52
N SER A 219 3.04 10.30 8.29
CA SER A 219 3.84 10.52 9.51
C SER A 219 3.29 9.87 10.80
N GLN A 220 2.19 9.11 10.71
CA GLN A 220 1.55 8.46 11.88
C GLN A 220 1.68 6.93 11.88
N PHE A 221 2.50 6.38 10.99
CA PHE A 221 2.78 4.94 10.99
C PHE A 221 3.92 4.63 11.96
N GLY A 222 3.62 3.86 13.00
CA GLY A 222 4.60 3.35 13.93
C GLY A 222 4.31 1.91 14.33
N MET A 223 5.25 1.34 15.06
CA MET A 223 5.27 -0.07 15.41
C MET A 223 5.31 -0.23 16.92
N ASN A 224 4.47 -1.12 17.42
CA ASN A 224 4.55 -1.58 18.80
C ASN A 224 5.53 -2.74 18.84
N CYS A 225 6.67 -2.50 19.48
CA CYS A 225 7.76 -3.45 19.56
C CYS A 225 7.90 -3.98 20.99
N ASN A 226 8.35 -5.22 21.09
CA ASN A 226 8.61 -5.88 22.35
C ASN A 226 9.97 -6.56 22.25
N LEU A 227 10.98 -5.99 22.92
CA LEU A 227 12.32 -6.58 23.00
C LEU A 227 12.34 -7.50 24.22
N ILE A 228 12.52 -8.79 24.00
CA ILE A 228 12.50 -9.84 25.04
C ILE A 228 13.92 -10.34 25.25
N ILE A 229 14.33 -10.45 26.50
CA ILE A 229 15.67 -10.80 26.94
C ILE A 229 15.55 -11.97 27.92
N ASP A 230 16.29 -13.03 27.67
CA ASP A 230 16.38 -14.19 28.55
C ASP A 230 17.35 -13.87 29.70
N LYS A 231 16.90 -14.03 30.95
CA LYS A 231 17.76 -13.85 32.13
C LYS A 231 18.68 -15.07 32.31
N PRO A 232 19.92 -14.88 32.80
CA PRO A 232 20.74 -16.01 33.22
C PRO A 232 20.08 -16.76 34.38
N ALA A 233 20.25 -18.08 34.42
CA ALA A 233 19.63 -18.94 35.42
C ALA A 233 20.13 -18.59 36.84
N GLY A 234 19.21 -18.40 37.79
CA GLY A 234 19.56 -18.11 39.18
C GLY A 234 19.91 -16.64 39.48
N LEU A 235 19.67 -15.72 38.54
CA LEU A 235 19.87 -14.29 38.75
C LEU A 235 19.00 -13.76 39.89
N GLN A 236 19.63 -13.18 40.91
CA GLN A 236 18.99 -12.39 41.96
C GLN A 236 19.44 -10.93 41.80
N LEU A 237 18.53 -10.09 41.31
CA LEU A 237 18.80 -8.66 41.15
C LEU A 237 18.90 -8.01 42.53
N GLN A 238 19.97 -7.28 42.78
CA GLN A 238 20.15 -6.49 44.00
C GLN A 238 19.26 -5.24 43.96
N GLU A 239 19.06 -4.67 42.78
CA GLU A 239 18.24 -3.48 42.54
C GLU A 239 17.43 -3.60 41.24
N MET A 240 16.33 -2.86 41.15
CA MET A 240 15.47 -2.85 39.96
C MET A 240 16.15 -2.10 38.82
N LEU A 241 16.54 -2.83 37.77
CA LEU A 241 17.20 -2.26 36.60
C LEU A 241 16.22 -1.46 35.72
N SER A 242 16.71 -0.34 35.18
CA SER A 242 15.97 0.53 34.27
C SER A 242 15.83 -0.07 32.86
N PRO A 243 14.89 0.43 32.03
CA PRO A 243 14.78 0.01 30.63
C PRO A 243 16.06 0.19 29.82
N ALA A 244 16.81 1.27 30.08
CA ALA A 244 18.06 1.57 29.42
C ALA A 244 19.17 0.56 29.78
N GLU A 245 19.26 0.16 31.05
CA GLU A 245 20.19 -0.86 31.53
C GLU A 245 19.90 -2.22 30.89
N TRP A 246 18.63 -2.63 30.82
CA TRP A 246 18.22 -3.85 30.11
C TRP A 246 18.49 -3.79 28.61
N ALA A 247 18.25 -2.64 27.98
CA ALA A 247 18.55 -2.43 26.57
C ALA A 247 20.06 -2.54 26.29
N ALA A 248 20.91 -1.96 27.14
CA ALA A 248 22.36 -2.08 27.05
C ALA A 248 22.83 -3.54 27.19
N TYR A 249 22.28 -4.28 28.16
CA TYR A 249 22.56 -5.70 28.30
C TYR A 249 22.12 -6.51 27.07
N ALA A 250 20.94 -6.25 26.51
CA ALA A 250 20.46 -6.89 25.29
C ALA A 250 21.38 -6.64 24.09
N TYR A 251 21.90 -5.41 23.94
CA TYR A 251 22.85 -5.10 22.89
C TYR A 251 24.14 -5.90 23.05
N LEU A 252 24.73 -5.90 24.25
CA LEU A 252 25.95 -6.65 24.57
C LEU A 252 25.83 -8.16 24.32
N ARG A 253 24.66 -8.74 24.60
CA ARG A 253 24.36 -10.17 24.31
C ARG A 253 24.51 -10.50 22.83
N VAL A 254 24.19 -9.55 21.95
CA VAL A 254 24.19 -9.74 20.49
C VAL A 254 25.48 -9.24 19.84
N SER A 255 26.01 -8.11 20.31
CA SER A 255 27.19 -7.45 19.73
C SER A 255 28.52 -7.98 20.28
N GLY A 256 28.51 -8.74 21.37
CA GLY A 256 29.73 -9.21 22.05
C GLY A 256 30.44 -8.10 22.81
N GLU A 257 31.77 -8.11 22.79
CA GLU A 257 32.60 -7.14 23.52
C GLU A 257 32.48 -5.72 22.96
N GLN A 258 32.10 -4.77 23.81
CA GLN A 258 32.02 -3.35 23.43
C GLN A 258 32.74 -2.47 24.44
N SER A 259 33.36 -1.39 23.97
CA SER A 259 33.87 -0.34 24.85
C SER A 259 32.75 0.62 25.27
N ILE A 260 32.99 1.37 26.35
CA ILE A 260 32.07 2.42 26.81
C ILE A 260 31.81 3.43 25.67
N THR A 261 32.86 3.84 24.95
CA THR A 261 32.75 4.78 23.83
C THR A 261 31.84 4.27 22.71
N GLN A 262 31.93 2.98 22.35
CA GLN A 262 31.07 2.37 21.33
C GLN A 262 29.61 2.35 21.77
N LEU A 263 29.36 1.98 23.03
CA LEU A 263 28.00 1.98 23.59
C LEU A 263 27.42 3.39 23.69
N SER A 264 28.21 4.38 24.14
CA SER A 264 27.79 5.78 24.18
C SER A 264 27.41 6.32 22.81
N GLN A 265 28.08 5.89 21.73
CA GLN A 265 27.69 6.24 20.36
C GLN A 265 26.35 5.60 19.96
N VAL A 266 26.15 4.32 20.29
CA VAL A 266 24.91 3.58 19.97
C VAL A 266 23.70 4.20 20.67
N PHE A 267 23.80 4.47 21.96
CA PHE A 267 22.71 5.02 22.75
C PHE A 267 22.61 6.56 22.68
N ALA A 268 23.62 7.23 22.11
CA ALA A 268 23.76 8.68 22.07
C ALA A 268 23.64 9.32 23.48
N THR A 269 24.30 8.73 24.47
CA THR A 269 24.28 9.17 25.87
C THR A 269 25.63 8.95 26.56
N THR A 270 25.91 9.78 27.56
CA THR A 270 27.11 9.69 28.42
C THR A 270 26.87 8.87 29.69
N GLU A 271 25.62 8.50 29.98
CA GLU A 271 25.24 7.79 31.22
C GLU A 271 25.56 6.29 31.21
N VAL A 272 26.07 5.78 30.09
CA VAL A 272 26.34 4.35 29.87
C VAL A 272 27.28 3.76 30.94
N ASP A 273 28.24 4.53 31.43
CA ASP A 273 29.19 4.06 32.43
C ASP A 273 28.48 3.60 33.72
N GLY A 274 27.56 4.43 34.23
CA GLY A 274 26.75 4.09 35.41
C GLY A 274 25.79 2.92 35.16
N TRP A 275 25.33 2.71 33.92
CA TRP A 275 24.55 1.52 33.58
C TRP A 275 25.39 0.25 33.67
N LEU A 276 26.63 0.29 33.16
CA LEU A 276 27.53 -0.85 33.14
C LEU A 276 27.98 -1.25 34.55
N GLU A 277 28.25 -0.29 35.43
CA GLU A 277 28.58 -0.55 36.84
C GLU A 277 27.44 -1.31 37.53
N LYS A 278 26.18 -0.90 37.33
CA LYS A 278 25.02 -1.62 37.88
C LYS A 278 24.85 -3.01 37.28
N LEU A 279 25.03 -3.15 35.96
CA LEU A 279 24.95 -4.46 35.31
C LEU A 279 26.06 -5.39 35.82
N GLU A 280 27.26 -4.88 36.08
CA GLU A 280 28.38 -5.65 36.63
C GLU A 280 28.11 -6.06 38.09
N ALA A 281 27.59 -5.14 38.91
CA ALA A 281 27.18 -5.43 40.29
C ALA A 281 26.08 -6.49 40.39
N ASN A 282 25.16 -6.53 39.41
CA ASN A 282 24.13 -7.56 39.29
C ASN A 282 24.63 -8.85 38.60
N GLY A 283 25.91 -8.92 38.21
CA GLY A 283 26.51 -10.09 37.58
C GLY A 283 26.01 -10.37 36.16
N LEU A 284 25.43 -9.39 35.48
CA LEU A 284 24.96 -9.52 34.10
C LEU A 284 26.07 -9.32 33.07
N VAL A 285 27.06 -8.47 33.37
CA VAL A 285 28.20 -8.20 32.49
C VAL A 285 29.52 -8.47 33.22
N GLU A 286 30.59 -8.62 32.44
CA GLU A 286 31.96 -8.70 32.92
C GLU A 286 32.88 -7.83 32.06
N ARG A 287 33.97 -7.38 32.70
CA ARG A 287 34.99 -6.59 32.04
C ARG A 287 36.09 -7.49 31.49
N VAL A 288 36.35 -7.39 30.18
CA VAL A 288 37.38 -8.15 29.47
C VAL A 288 38.26 -7.15 28.70
N ASN A 289 39.54 -7.04 29.06
CA ASN A 289 40.51 -6.16 28.39
C ASN A 289 40.03 -4.70 28.20
N GLY A 290 39.38 -4.14 29.22
CA GLY A 290 38.85 -2.77 29.18
C GLY A 290 37.53 -2.59 28.40
N LYS A 291 36.96 -3.68 27.87
CA LYS A 291 35.63 -3.74 27.27
C LYS A 291 34.65 -4.47 28.18
N PHE A 292 33.37 -4.37 27.88
CA PHE A 292 32.30 -5.09 28.57
C PHE A 292 31.70 -6.16 27.66
N ARG A 293 31.36 -7.29 28.26
CA ARG A 293 30.68 -8.41 27.60
C ARG A 293 29.54 -8.90 28.50
N ALA A 294 28.43 -9.31 27.89
CA ALA A 294 27.34 -9.97 28.61
C ALA A 294 27.73 -11.39 29.05
N LYS A 295 27.44 -11.74 30.31
CA LYS A 295 27.53 -13.13 30.78
C LYS A 295 26.41 -13.96 30.16
N THR A 296 26.76 -15.18 29.76
CA THR A 296 25.88 -16.06 29.00
C THR A 296 25.00 -16.93 29.87
#